data_AF-A0A959NK31-F1
#
_entry.id   AF-A0A959NK31-F1
#
_cell.length_a   1.000
_cell.length_b   1.000
_cell.length_c   1.000
_cell.angle_alpha   90.00
_cell.angle_beta   90.00
_cell.angle_gamma   90.00
#
_symmetry.space_group_name_H-M   'P 1'
#
loop_
_entity.id
_entity.type
_entity.pdbx_description
1 polymer ?
#
loop_
_entity_poly.entity_id
_entity_poly.type
_entity_poly.pdbx_seq_one_letter_code
_entity_poly.pdbx_strand_id
1 'polypeptide(L)'
;MYLAQTTNISPTQSSFYVSLLESIIDKTSSKNKKDIDFAINEAKEVATGRREIFNISNNHYFFITTLLLDYEEKLKSLKDNNYGTETYREILEILK
;
A
#
# COMPACT_ATOMS: atom_id res chain seq x y z
N MET A 1 24.30 -1.96 -16.39
CA MET A 1 24.19 -0.61 -15.80
C MET A 1 22.76 -0.45 -15.34
N TYR A 2 22.49 -0.66 -14.04
CA TYR A 2 21.13 -0.63 -13.49
C TYR A 2 20.66 0.82 -13.46
N LEU A 3 19.60 1.13 -14.20
CA LEU A 3 18.89 2.40 -14.08
C LEU A 3 18.15 2.39 -12.75
N ALA A 4 18.75 3.01 -11.73
CA ALA A 4 18.00 3.62 -10.65
C ALA A 4 17.23 4.81 -11.25
N GLN A 5 16.07 4.53 -11.86
CA GLN A 5 15.07 5.57 -12.01
C GLN A 5 14.58 5.86 -10.60
N THR A 6 15.06 6.97 -10.04
CA THR A 6 14.41 7.63 -8.92
C THR A 6 12.94 7.79 -9.33
N THR A 7 12.08 6.94 -8.78
CA THR A 7 10.63 7.01 -8.95
C THR A 7 10.19 8.32 -8.33
N ASN A 8 10.22 9.38 -9.14
CA ASN A 8 9.39 10.54 -8.90
C ASN A 8 7.97 9.99 -8.82
N ILE A 9 7.44 9.98 -7.61
CA ILE A 9 6.07 9.61 -7.32
C ILE A 9 5.20 10.32 -8.35
N SER A 10 4.65 9.58 -9.31
CA SER A 10 3.82 10.20 -10.34
C SER A 10 2.58 10.71 -9.62
N PRO A 11 2.26 12.01 -9.68
CA PRO A 11 1.10 12.58 -8.97
C PRO A 11 -0.20 11.82 -9.28
N THR A 12 -0.28 11.25 -10.50
CA THR A 12 -1.40 10.42 -10.96
C THR A 12 -1.57 9.10 -10.20
N GLN A 13 -0.47 8.46 -9.78
CA GLN A 13 -0.51 7.21 -9.01
C GLN A 13 -0.97 7.50 -7.58
N SER A 14 -0.41 8.52 -6.92
CA SER A 14 -0.87 8.94 -5.59
C SER A 14 -2.35 9.34 -5.59
N SER A 15 -2.79 10.18 -6.55
CA SER A 15 -4.21 10.56 -6.64
C SER A 15 -5.16 9.38 -6.85
N PHE A 16 -4.72 8.36 -7.60
CA PHE A 16 -5.50 7.13 -7.79
C PHE A 16 -5.69 6.38 -6.46
N TYR A 17 -4.60 6.14 -5.71
CA TYR A 17 -4.67 5.43 -4.44
C TYR A 17 -5.39 6.23 -3.36
N VAL A 18 -5.23 7.56 -3.31
CA VAL A 18 -6.00 8.44 -2.42
C VAL A 18 -7.50 8.29 -2.67
N SER A 19 -7.95 8.45 -3.91
CA SER A 19 -9.38 8.32 -4.27
C SER A 19 -9.94 6.95 -3.93
N LEU A 20 -9.12 5.91 -4.09
CA LEU A 20 -9.51 4.53 -3.84
C LEU A 20 -9.63 4.25 -2.33
N LEU A 21 -8.70 4.76 -1.51
CA LEU A 21 -8.78 4.67 -0.05
C LEU A 21 -9.96 5.46 0.51
N GLU A 22 -10.23 6.67 -0.01
CA GLU A 22 -11.43 7.45 0.36
C GLU A 22 -12.71 6.66 0.07
N SER A 23 -12.81 6.02 -1.10
CA SER A 23 -13.94 5.16 -1.45
C SER A 23 -14.12 3.93 -0.53
N ILE A 24 -13.03 3.36 -0.02
CA ILE A 24 -13.04 2.27 0.96
C ILE A 24 -13.53 2.77 2.32
N ILE A 25 -13.01 3.91 2.78
CA ILE A 25 -13.38 4.55 4.04
C ILE A 25 -14.88 4.89 4.04
N ASP A 26 -15.38 5.42 2.93
CA ASP A 26 -16.79 5.76 2.73
C ASP A 26 -17.67 4.53 2.43
N LYS A 27 -17.11 3.32 2.50
CA LYS A 27 -17.79 2.03 2.26
C LYS A 27 -18.51 1.93 0.91
N THR A 28 -18.09 2.73 -0.06
CA THR A 28 -18.76 2.84 -1.36
C THR A 28 -18.28 1.75 -2.33
N SER A 29 -17.08 1.19 -2.12
CA SER A 29 -16.53 0.11 -2.94
C SER A 29 -15.95 -1.05 -2.13
N SER A 30 -16.72 -2.14 -1.99
CA SER A 30 -16.25 -3.39 -1.35
C SER A 30 -15.31 -4.21 -2.23
N LYS A 31 -15.37 -4.02 -3.55
CA LYS A 31 -14.53 -4.73 -4.52
C LYS A 31 -13.08 -4.28 -4.41
N ASN A 32 -12.84 -2.97 -4.36
CA ASN A 32 -11.50 -2.40 -4.29
C ASN A 32 -10.83 -2.65 -2.93
N LYS A 33 -11.63 -2.83 -1.86
CA LYS A 33 -11.11 -3.16 -0.52
C LYS A 33 -10.24 -4.43 -0.55
N LYS A 34 -10.69 -5.48 -1.24
CA LYS A 34 -9.94 -6.75 -1.29
C LYS A 34 -8.58 -6.59 -1.96
N ASP A 35 -8.54 -5.83 -3.05
CA ASP A 35 -7.31 -5.62 -3.82
C ASP A 35 -6.28 -4.80 -3.01
N ILE A 36 -6.75 -3.78 -2.27
CA ILE A 36 -5.90 -3.01 -1.35
C ILE A 36 -5.47 -3.82 -0.13
N ASP A 37 -6.37 -4.61 0.46
CA ASP A 37 -6.01 -5.49 1.58
C ASP A 37 -4.93 -6.49 1.16
N PHE A 38 -5.02 -7.01 -0.06
CA PHE A 38 -3.99 -7.85 -0.64
C PHE A 38 -2.66 -7.10 -0.77
N ALA A 39 -2.67 -5.89 -1.32
CA ALA A 39 -1.46 -5.08 -1.47
C ALA A 39 -0.82 -4.72 -0.11
N ILE A 40 -1.62 -4.36 0.90
CA ILE A 40 -1.11 -4.10 2.26
C ILE A 40 -0.51 -5.37 2.86
N ASN A 41 -1.16 -6.54 2.62
CA ASN A 41 -0.60 -7.81 3.09
C ASN A 41 0.72 -8.16 2.38
N GLU A 42 0.84 -7.92 1.07
CA GLU A 42 2.12 -8.10 0.37
C GLU A 42 3.21 -7.18 0.94
N ALA A 43 2.89 -5.91 1.19
CA ALA A 43 3.80 -4.98 1.85
C ALA A 43 4.21 -5.48 3.25
N LYS A 44 3.27 -6.02 4.04
CA LYS A 44 3.55 -6.61 5.34
C LYS A 44 4.45 -7.83 5.25
N GLU A 45 4.22 -8.73 4.30
CA GLU A 45 5.07 -9.91 4.09
C GLU A 45 6.50 -9.51 3.74
N VAL A 46 6.68 -8.46 2.94
CA VAL A 46 8.01 -7.92 2.63
C VAL A 46 8.64 -7.24 3.85
N ALA A 47 7.91 -6.38 4.57
CA ALA A 47 8.40 -5.70 5.77
C ALA A 47 8.81 -6.68 6.89
N THR A 48 8.15 -7.84 6.96
CA THR A 48 8.47 -8.91 7.94
C THR A 48 9.51 -9.90 7.42
N GLY A 49 10.07 -9.69 6.22
CA GLY A 49 11.07 -10.56 5.61
C GLY A 49 10.55 -11.93 5.16
N ARG A 50 9.23 -12.13 5.13
CA ARG A 50 8.58 -13.38 4.67
C ARG A 50 8.49 -13.46 3.15
N ARG A 51 8.66 -12.35 2.45
CA ARG A 51 8.63 -12.26 0.99
C ARG A 51 9.67 -11.27 0.50
N GLU A 52 10.25 -11.54 -0.66
CA GLU A 52 11.18 -10.62 -1.30
C GLU A 52 10.43 -9.56 -2.11
N ILE A 53 10.94 -8.33 -2.11
CA ILE A 53 10.33 -7.20 -2.84
C ILE A 53 10.22 -7.45 -4.34
N PHE A 54 11.09 -8.27 -4.92
CA PHE A 54 11.04 -8.62 -6.35
C PHE A 54 9.90 -9.59 -6.70
N ASN A 55 9.28 -10.21 -5.69
CA ASN A 55 8.22 -11.20 -5.85
C ASN A 55 6.82 -10.62 -5.58
N ILE A 56 6.67 -9.30 -5.41
CA ILE A 56 5.36 -8.65 -5.18
C ILE A 56 4.58 -8.44 -6.48
N SER A 57 3.27 -8.22 -6.38
CA SER A 57 2.44 -7.95 -7.54
C SER A 57 2.78 -6.61 -8.21
N ASN A 58 3.06 -6.65 -9.51
CA ASN A 58 3.32 -5.42 -10.29
C ASN A 58 2.14 -4.45 -10.31
N ASN A 59 0.90 -4.93 -10.13
CA ASN A 59 -0.30 -4.10 -10.19
C ASN A 59 -0.37 -3.06 -9.08
N HIS A 60 0.33 -3.30 -7.96
CA HIS A 60 0.36 -2.41 -6.81
C HIS A 60 1.77 -2.07 -6.35
N TYR A 61 2.77 -2.23 -7.23
CA TYR A 61 4.17 -2.01 -6.91
C TYR A 61 4.45 -0.64 -6.31
N PHE A 62 3.88 0.43 -6.91
CA PHE A 62 4.00 1.80 -6.40
C PHE A 62 3.47 1.94 -4.97
N PHE A 63 2.27 1.41 -4.72
CA PHE A 63 1.65 1.49 -3.40
C PHE A 63 2.41 0.67 -2.36
N ILE A 64 2.79 -0.55 -2.69
CA ILE A 64 3.56 -1.44 -1.80
C ILE A 64 4.92 -0.81 -1.45
N THR A 65 5.65 -0.27 -2.43
CA THR A 65 6.94 0.38 -2.19
C THR A 65 6.80 1.64 -1.35
N THR A 66 5.75 2.44 -1.58
CA THR A 66 5.47 3.63 -0.74
C THR A 66 5.20 3.23 0.71
N LEU A 67 4.39 2.19 0.94
CA LEU A 67 4.14 1.68 2.29
C LEU A 67 5.42 1.13 2.95
N LEU A 68 6.30 0.49 2.19
CA LEU A 68 7.57 0.00 2.71
C LEU A 68 8.56 1.12 3.07
N LEU A 69 8.46 2.28 2.42
CA LEU A 69 9.33 3.43 2.71
C LEU A 69 8.84 4.22 3.92
N ASP A 70 7.55 4.51 3.98
CA ASP A 70 6.99 5.50 4.92
C ASP A 70 6.09 4.87 6.01
N TYR A 71 5.78 3.58 5.91
CA TYR A 71 4.84 2.88 6.81
C TYR A 71 5.37 1.53 7.36
N GLU A 72 6.65 1.24 7.17
CA GLU A 72 7.26 -0.08 7.44
C GLU A 72 7.03 -0.60 8.86
N GLU A 73 7.32 0.23 9.87
CA GLU A 73 7.19 -0.16 11.27
C GLU A 73 5.74 -0.47 11.66
N LYS A 74 4.80 0.31 11.12
CA LYS A 74 3.38 0.07 11.32
C LYS A 74 2.93 -1.20 10.61
N LEU A 75 3.42 -1.47 9.39
CA LEU A 75 3.15 -2.75 8.71
C LEU A 75 3.55 -3.96 9.55
N LYS A 76 4.75 -3.92 10.17
CA LYS A 76 5.24 -5.01 11.05
C LYS A 76 4.34 -5.22 12.27
N SER A 77 3.66 -4.17 12.74
CA SER A 77 2.77 -4.22 13.89
C SER A 77 1.34 -4.71 13.59
N LEU A 78 0.96 -4.82 12.31
CA LEU A 78 -0.38 -5.26 11.89
C LEU A 78 -0.57 -6.76 12.14
N LYS A 79 -1.38 -7.09 13.16
CA LYS A 79 -1.63 -8.49 13.57
C LYS A 79 -2.59 -9.24 12.66
N ASP A 80 -3.54 -8.56 12.04
CA ASP A 80 -4.60 -9.19 11.24
C ASP A 80 -4.59 -8.73 9.78
N ASN A 81 -5.16 -9.56 8.90
CA ASN A 81 -5.34 -9.27 7.47
C ASN A 81 -6.69 -8.58 7.18
N ASN A 82 -7.38 -8.11 8.22
CA ASN A 82 -8.61 -7.34 8.11
C ASN A 82 -8.36 -5.93 8.65
N TYR A 83 -7.99 -5.04 7.75
CA TYR A 83 -7.62 -3.68 8.11
C TYR A 83 -8.87 -2.84 8.40
N GLY A 84 -8.83 -2.13 9.53
CA GLY A 84 -9.92 -1.23 9.93
C GLY A 84 -9.84 0.09 9.18
N THR A 85 -10.91 0.89 9.29
CA THR A 85 -10.97 2.26 8.72
C THR A 85 -9.75 3.11 9.11
N GLU A 86 -9.25 2.92 10.34
CA GLU A 86 -8.10 3.68 10.84
C GLU A 86 -6.81 3.37 10.07
N THR A 87 -6.54 2.10 9.74
CA THR A 87 -5.38 1.73 8.94
C THR A 87 -5.41 2.38 7.56
N TYR A 88 -6.57 2.46 6.92
CA TYR A 88 -6.68 3.14 5.62
C TYR A 88 -6.51 4.66 5.74
N ARG A 89 -6.95 5.27 6.86
CA ARG A 89 -6.74 6.71 7.11
C ARG A 89 -5.26 7.04 7.29
N GLU A 90 -4.56 6.26 8.10
CA GLU A 90 -3.12 6.45 8.31
C GLU A 90 -2.33 6.29 7.00
N ILE A 91 -2.69 5.31 6.16
CA ILE A 91 -2.08 5.14 4.84
C ILE A 91 -2.42 6.32 3.91
N LEU A 92 -3.66 6.83 3.98
CA LEU A 92 -4.09 7.96 3.18
C LEU A 92 -3.33 9.25 3.54
N GLU A 93 -2.98 9.46 4.81
CA GLU A 93 -2.16 10.59 5.24
C GLU A 93 -0.74 10.56 4.65
N ILE A 94 -0.21 9.37 4.37
CA ILE A 94 1.13 9.20 3.76
C ILE A 94 1.13 9.49 2.27
N LEU A 95 -0.02 9.27 1.60
CA LEU A 95 -0.16 9.46 0.16
C LEU A 95 -0.54 10.89 -0.25
N LYS A 96 -0.94 11.73 0.71
CA LYS A 96 -1.32 13.15 0.50
C LYS A 96 -0.12 14.07 0.68
#